data_AF-A0A521XMF1-F1
#
_entry.id   AF-A0A521XMF1-F1
#
_cell.length_a   1.000
_cell.length_b   1.000
_cell.length_c   1.000
_cell.angle_alpha   90.00
_cell.angle_beta   90.00
_cell.angle_gamma   90.00
#
_symmetry.space_group_name_H-M   'P 1'
#
loop_
_entity.id
_entity.type
_entity.pdbx_description
1 polymer ?
#
loop_
_entity_poly.entity_id
_entity_poly.type
_entity_poly.pdbx_seq_one_letter_code
_entity_poly.pdbx_strand_id
1 'polypeptide(L)'
;MEVDPSDLGTLDIEADVWVPYLDLYDASMVPTRLKLGTREYVWNSSMLVKGWGAMMPDKIRELRAAGQEPLVVERGDRYYIYVSAAA
;
A
#
# COMPACT_ATOMS: atom_id res chain seq x y z
N MET A 1 5.27 12.56 -1.96
CA MET A 1 6.42 12.23 -1.09
C MET A 1 7.31 11.27 -1.86
N GLU A 2 8.63 11.45 -1.80
CA GLU A 2 9.59 10.50 -2.37
C GLU A 2 9.97 9.48 -1.29
N VAL A 3 10.02 8.20 -1.66
CA VAL A 3 10.30 7.08 -0.78
C VAL A 3 11.48 6.32 -1.37
N ASP A 4 12.50 6.06 -0.56
CA ASP A 4 13.60 5.19 -0.98
C ASP A 4 13.08 3.75 -1.04
N PRO A 5 13.28 3.02 -2.16
CA PRO A 5 12.94 1.60 -2.23
C PRO A 5 13.54 0.75 -1.09
N SER A 6 14.65 1.16 -0.47
CA SER A 6 15.23 0.44 0.67
C SER A 6 14.39 0.52 1.95
N ASP A 7 13.48 1.50 2.03
CA ASP A 7 12.60 1.68 3.18
C ASP A 7 11.36 0.78 3.12
N LEU A 8 11.17 0.07 2.00
CA LEU A 8 10.04 -0.84 1.83
C LEU A 8 10.29 -2.18 2.52
N GLY A 9 9.32 -2.56 3.35
CA GLY A 9 9.14 -3.93 3.78
C GLY A 9 8.18 -4.70 2.87
N THR A 10 7.80 -5.88 3.35
CA THR A 10 6.75 -6.71 2.77
C THR A 10 5.70 -6.94 3.83
N LEU A 11 4.44 -6.65 3.51
CA LEU A 11 3.30 -7.06 4.33
C LEU A 11 2.80 -8.42 3.81
N ASP A 12 2.97 -9.44 4.64
CA ASP A 12 2.40 -10.77 4.42
C ASP A 12 0.95 -10.78 4.93
N ILE A 13 0.01 -10.91 4.00
CA ILE A 13 -1.43 -10.84 4.26
C ILE A 13 -2.00 -12.26 4.44
N GLU A 14 -1.67 -13.14 3.50
CA GLU A 14 -1.99 -14.56 3.47
C GLU A 14 -0.81 -15.33 2.86
N ALA A 15 -0.84 -16.66 2.90
CA ALA A 15 0.26 -17.51 2.44
C ALA A 15 0.70 -17.24 0.99
N ASP A 16 -0.19 -16.73 0.14
CA ASP A 16 0.05 -16.40 -1.28
C ASP A 16 -0.12 -14.90 -1.60
N VAL A 17 -0.47 -14.07 -0.62
CA VAL A 17 -0.70 -12.63 -0.80
C VAL A 17 0.27 -11.84 0.05
N TRP A 18 1.29 -11.32 -0.61
CA TRP A 18 2.25 -10.37 -0.07
C TRP A 18 2.19 -9.07 -0.86
N VAL A 19 2.51 -7.94 -0.25
CA VAL A 19 2.57 -6.64 -0.92
C VAL A 19 3.73 -5.79 -0.40
N PRO A 20 4.33 -4.93 -1.23
CA PRO A 20 5.22 -3.89 -0.73
C PRO A 20 4.53 -3.07 0.37
N TYR A 21 5.30 -2.75 1.40
CA TYR A 21 4.80 -2.12 2.62
C TYR A 21 5.70 -0.97 3.06
N LEU A 22 5.09 0.13 3.48
CA LEU A 22 5.79 1.28 4.05
C LEU A 22 5.17 1.63 5.41
N ASP A 23 6.01 1.67 6.44
CA ASP A 23 5.62 2.12 7.77
C ASP A 23 5.76 3.65 7.87
N LEU A 24 4.64 4.34 8.03
CA LEU A 24 4.57 5.77 8.34
C LEU A 24 3.77 6.02 9.63
N TYR A 25 3.82 5.09 10.60
CA TYR A 25 3.02 5.14 11.82
C TYR A 25 3.01 6.52 12.49
N ASP A 26 4.20 7.11 12.66
CA ASP A 26 4.41 8.40 13.33
C ASP A 26 4.36 9.62 12.40
N ALA A 27 4.09 9.43 11.10
CA ALA A 27 4.08 10.54 10.16
C ALA A 27 2.92 11.52 10.46
N SER A 28 3.21 12.82 10.37
CA SER A 28 2.22 13.88 10.63
C SER A 28 1.09 13.94 9.60
N MET A 29 1.30 13.40 8.39
CA MET A 29 0.31 13.36 7.32
C MET A 29 0.44 12.11 6.46
N VAL A 30 -0.66 11.74 5.80
CA VAL A 30 -0.67 10.72 4.74
C VAL A 30 -0.53 11.43 3.40
N PRO A 31 0.55 11.18 2.64
CA PRO A 31 0.71 11.81 1.33
C PRO A 31 -0.33 11.26 0.34
N THR A 32 -0.92 12.11 -0.51
CA THR A 32 -1.86 11.63 -1.53
C THR A 32 -1.17 10.93 -2.71
N ARG A 33 0.14 11.17 -2.87
CA ARG A 33 1.01 10.61 -3.92
C ARG A 33 2.36 10.22 -3.36
N LEU A 34 2.83 9.05 -3.77
CA LEU A 34 4.14 8.50 -3.44
C LEU A 34 4.94 8.33 -4.72
N LYS A 35 6.25 8.60 -4.65
CA LYS A 35 7.18 8.35 -5.73
C LYS A 35 8.23 7.36 -5.23
N LEU A 36 8.33 6.23 -5.92
CA LEU A 36 9.27 5.15 -5.60
C LEU A 36 10.20 4.97 -6.80
N GLY A 37 11.38 5.58 -6.74
CA GLY A 37 12.27 5.71 -7.90
C GLY A 37 11.57 6.44 -9.06
N THR A 38 11.36 5.75 -10.18
CA THR A 38 10.67 6.29 -11.37
C THR A 38 9.16 6.06 -11.37
N ARG A 39 8.63 5.27 -10.42
CA ARG A 39 7.20 4.93 -10.36
C ARG A 39 6.44 5.91 -9.48
N GLU A 40 5.28 6.34 -9.94
CA GLU A 40 4.33 7.11 -9.14
C GLU A 40 3.19 6.20 -8.67
N TYR A 41 2.84 6.34 -7.39
CA TYR A 41 1.74 5.64 -6.74
C TYR A 41 0.72 6.66 -6.23
N VAL A 42 -0.54 6.42 -6.55
CA VAL A 42 -1.67 7.28 -6.18
C VAL A 42 -2.55 6.58 -5.16
N TRP A 43 -3.08 7.36 -4.21
CA TRP A 43 -4.01 6.84 -3.22
C TRP A 43 -5.25 6.21 -3.90
N ASN A 44 -5.63 5.01 -3.45
CA ASN A 44 -6.82 4.29 -3.94
C ASN A 44 -7.90 4.17 -2.86
N SER A 45 -7.54 3.63 -1.69
CA SER A 45 -8.48 3.37 -0.61
C SER A 45 -7.78 3.26 0.74
N SER A 46 -8.53 3.14 1.83
CA SER A 46 -7.98 2.89 3.17
C SER A 46 -8.93 2.03 4.00
N MET A 47 -8.37 1.33 4.98
CA MET A 47 -9.10 0.48 5.93
C MET A 47 -8.45 0.51 7.30
N LEU A 48 -9.19 0.12 8.34
CA LEU A 48 -8.63 0.00 9.69
C LEU A 48 -7.68 -1.20 9.75
N VAL A 49 -6.57 -1.05 10.49
CA VAL A 49 -5.66 -2.15 10.83
C VAL A 49 -6.38 -3.22 11.65
N LYS A 50 -7.44 -2.87 12.39
CA LYS A 50 -8.26 -3.89 13.04
C LYS A 50 -9.27 -4.48 12.05
N GLY A 51 -9.17 -5.78 11.78
CA GLY A 51 -10.12 -6.51 10.91
C GLY A 51 -9.75 -6.53 9.42
N TRP A 52 -8.59 -5.98 9.05
CA TRP A 52 -8.12 -5.91 7.67
C TRP A 52 -7.94 -7.27 6.98
N GLY A 53 -7.53 -8.31 7.72
CA GLY A 53 -7.18 -9.62 7.18
C GLY A 53 -8.32 -10.32 6.42
N ALA A 54 -9.57 -9.93 6.64
CA ALA A 54 -10.72 -10.49 5.93
C ALA A 54 -10.99 -9.81 4.57
N MET A 55 -10.54 -8.57 4.37
CA MET A 55 -10.89 -7.76 3.18
C MET A 55 -9.70 -7.39 2.31
N MET A 56 -8.52 -7.22 2.91
CA MET A 56 -7.33 -6.81 2.18
C MET A 56 -6.88 -7.85 1.13
N PRO A 57 -6.89 -9.18 1.40
CA PRO A 57 -6.44 -10.15 0.40
C PRO A 57 -7.21 -10.03 -0.92
N ASP A 58 -8.53 -10.02 -0.84
CA ASP A 58 -9.41 -9.93 -2.03
C ASP A 58 -9.19 -8.60 -2.76
N LYS A 59 -9.09 -7.48 -2.02
CA LYS A 59 -8.81 -6.18 -2.61
C LYS A 59 -7.49 -6.16 -3.37
N ILE A 60 -6.43 -6.74 -2.81
CA ILE A 60 -5.11 -6.82 -3.47
C ILE A 60 -5.20 -7.68 -4.73
N ARG A 61 -5.90 -8.81 -4.69
CA ARG A 61 -6.11 -9.68 -5.86
C ARG A 61 -6.87 -8.95 -6.97
N GLU A 62 -7.94 -8.23 -6.64
CA GLU A 62 -8.72 -7.42 -7.59
C GLU A 62 -7.86 -6.36 -8.28
N LEU A 63 -7.07 -5.60 -7.52
CA LEU A 63 -6.19 -4.55 -8.07
C LEU A 63 -5.14 -5.14 -9.02
N ARG A 64 -4.54 -6.28 -8.65
CA ARG A 64 -3.58 -6.99 -9.49
C ARG A 64 -4.23 -7.54 -10.76
N ALA A 65 -5.44 -8.10 -10.66
CA ALA A 65 -6.20 -8.56 -11.82
C ALA A 65 -6.56 -7.42 -12.78
N ALA A 66 -6.71 -6.19 -12.27
CA ALA A 66 -6.87 -4.98 -13.07
C ALA A 66 -5.55 -4.42 -13.65
N GLY A 67 -4.42 -5.13 -13.48
CA GLY A 67 -3.10 -4.72 -13.96
C GLY A 67 -2.42 -3.64 -13.12
N GLN A 68 -2.92 -3.36 -11.91
CA GLN A 68 -2.34 -2.38 -11.02
C GLN A 68 -1.32 -3.01 -10.07
N GLU A 69 -0.33 -2.24 -9.66
CA GLU A 69 0.63 -2.65 -8.64
C GLU A 69 0.27 -1.99 -7.31
N PRO A 70 -0.23 -2.75 -6.31
CA PRO A 70 -0.56 -2.18 -5.01
C PRO A 70 0.67 -2.00 -4.11
N LEU A 71 0.67 -0.92 -3.34
CA LEU A 71 1.59 -0.60 -2.24
C LEU A 71 0.75 -0.29 -1.00
N VAL A 72 1.05 -0.92 0.13
CA VAL A 72 0.37 -0.63 1.40
C VAL A 72 1.23 0.30 2.24
N VAL A 73 0.58 1.30 2.83
CA VAL A 73 1.19 2.19 3.81
C VAL A 73 0.43 2.09 5.12
N GLU A 74 1.13 1.86 6.22
CA GLU A 74 0.54 1.94 7.55
C GLU A 74 0.72 3.33 8.14
N ARG A 75 -0.33 3.85 8.75
CA ARG A 75 -0.24 5.03 9.61
C ARG A 75 -1.28 4.96 10.72
N GLY A 76 -0.82 4.99 11.96
CA GLY A 76 -1.69 4.92 13.12
C GLY A 76 -2.52 3.63 13.11
N ASP A 77 -3.84 3.76 13.08
CA ASP A 77 -4.78 2.62 13.09
C ASP A 77 -5.27 2.23 11.68
N ARG A 78 -4.59 2.68 10.62
CA ARG A 78 -5.04 2.48 9.23
C ARG A 78 -3.96 1.97 8.29
N TYR A 79 -4.41 1.12 7.37
CA TYR A 79 -3.72 0.81 6.13
C TYR A 79 -4.29 1.65 4.99
N TYR A 80 -3.40 2.24 4.20
CA TYR A 80 -3.70 2.98 2.99
C TYR A 80 -3.17 2.20 1.81
N ILE A 81 -4.03 1.93 0.83
CA ILE A 81 -3.64 1.23 -0.39
C ILE A 81 -3.40 2.28 -1.46
N TYR A 82 -2.19 2.27 -2.00
CA TYR A 82 -1.81 3.02 -3.19
C TYR A 82 -1.68 2.07 -4.36
N VAL A 83 -1.87 2.59 -5.57
CA VAL A 83 -1.70 1.84 -6.81
C VAL A 83 -0.80 2.60 -7.75
N SER A 84 -0.03 1.88 -8.57
CA SER A 84 0.74 2.50 -9.64
C SER A 84 -0.16 3.40 -10.50
N ALA A 85 0.27 4.63 -10.75
CA ALA A 85 -0.32 5.44 -11.80
C ALA A 85 -0.14 4.68 -13.11
N ALA A 86 -1.23 4.47 -13.87
CA ALA A 86 -1.16 3.81 -15.16
C ALA A 86 -0.08 4.51 -16.02
N ALA A 87 0.80 3.71 -16.63
CA ALA A 87 1.82 4.19 -17.55
C ALA A 87 1.21 4.82 -18.81
#